data_AF-X0YTX5-F1
#
_entry.id   AF-X0YTX5-F1
#
_cell.length_a   1.000
_cell.length_b   1.000
_cell.length_c   1.000
_cell.angle_alpha   90.00
_cell.angle_beta   90.00
_cell.angle_gamma   90.00
#
_symmetry.space_group_name_H-M   'P 1'
#
loop_
_entity.id
_entity.type
_entity.pdbx_description
1 polymer ?
#
loop_
_entity_poly.entity_id
_entity_poly.type
_entity_poly.pdbx_seq_one_letter_code
_entity_poly.pdbx_strand_id
1 'polypeptide(L)'
;GFNILYNYFKKYRKSISLVIVAALYILLFGVYMWPYWTGAIIYEGGEIKPSARVKIPEYYYKAANYINEEKGEFKILSLPHQTGGVAYDWEDGGYIGSGDIIVSLISKPILSPFDPDDEIVSPFLTVLFNLSNPLGLGDNMVKMLGLANIRYILIHNDVNYYINNPNPDLTVEKIKDILSSVKNINLEKSFGKLDFYKLNNDFFLPHIYIPTELIYTDKNIEDLQEVLGPNNYPLRSSVYFNSQVDNPNKNFLGNYSKSNDSPSILKFNSIPKITFVKINPTKYKVKVENTKEPYTLVFSESFNKGWKAYIYNQPSTINHQLYDNITASYFNEEIKEGTHKNVFLDINTFETLGKKPIPEDRHLIANGYANSWVIMPEDSKGLEDYEIIIEFWPQRLFYIGLTISTFTFLGCLCYLVYGLCMRKKRVKVKQVR
;
A
#
# COMPACT_ATOMS: atom_id res chain seq x y z
N GLY A 1 -28.73 24.06 65.76
CA GLY A 1 -27.84 23.93 64.59
C GLY A 1 -28.41 23.00 63.53
N PHE A 2 -28.43 21.70 63.81
CA PHE A 2 -28.75 20.65 62.82
C PHE A 2 -30.14 20.77 62.16
N ASN A 3 -31.19 21.05 62.93
CA ASN A 3 -32.57 21.18 62.40
C ASN A 3 -32.78 22.39 61.47
N ILE A 4 -32.02 23.47 61.66
CA ILE A 4 -32.10 24.67 60.83
C ILE A 4 -31.43 24.41 59.48
N LEU A 5 -30.25 23.76 59.49
CA LEU A 5 -29.54 23.36 58.29
C LEU A 5 -30.36 22.38 57.45
N TYR A 6 -30.96 21.36 58.10
CA TYR A 6 -31.79 20.36 57.44
C TYR A 6 -33.01 20.96 56.72
N ASN A 7 -33.73 21.87 57.37
CA ASN A 7 -34.88 22.55 56.75
C ASN A 7 -34.47 23.46 55.58
N TYR A 8 -33.27 24.06 55.64
CA TYR A 8 -32.72 24.86 54.55
C TYR A 8 -32.35 24.01 53.33
N PHE A 9 -31.64 22.89 53.54
CA PHE A 9 -31.34 21.92 52.47
C PHE A 9 -32.61 21.35 51.84
N LYS A 10 -33.64 21.06 52.64
CA LYS A 10 -34.94 20.56 52.14
C LYS A 10 -35.66 21.59 51.26
N LYS A 11 -35.63 22.87 51.63
CA LYS A 11 -36.26 23.98 50.89
C LYS A 11 -35.58 24.24 49.53
N TYR A 12 -34.25 24.18 49.48
CA TYR A 12 -33.48 24.52 48.26
C TYR A 12 -32.85 23.32 47.55
N ARG A 13 -33.25 22.09 47.88
CA ARG A 13 -32.62 20.85 47.37
C ARG A 13 -32.38 20.84 45.86
N LYS A 14 -33.34 21.29 45.04
CA LYS A 14 -33.23 21.26 43.58
C LYS A 14 -32.16 22.23 43.08
N SER A 15 -32.13 23.43 43.64
CA SER A 15 -31.17 24.48 43.27
C SER A 15 -29.77 24.13 43.77
N ILE A 16 -29.64 23.58 44.98
CA ILE A 16 -28.36 23.05 45.52
C ILE A 16 -27.86 21.89 44.64
N SER A 17 -28.72 20.92 44.29
CA SER A 17 -28.36 19.84 43.38
C SER A 17 -27.92 20.34 42.01
N LEU A 18 -28.61 21.34 41.44
CA LEU A 18 -28.23 21.92 40.15
C LEU A 18 -26.85 22.61 40.23
N VAL A 19 -26.58 23.37 41.30
CA VAL A 19 -25.28 24.03 41.50
C VAL A 19 -24.18 22.98 41.70
N ILE A 20 -24.43 21.92 42.46
CA ILE A 20 -23.48 20.82 42.64
C ILE A 20 -23.22 20.12 41.30
N VAL A 21 -24.25 19.81 40.52
CA VAL A 21 -24.10 19.21 39.20
C VAL A 21 -23.30 20.13 38.28
N ALA A 22 -23.63 21.41 38.22
CA ALA A 22 -22.89 22.39 37.40
C ALA A 22 -21.42 22.50 37.84
N ALA A 23 -21.15 22.56 39.14
CA ALA A 23 -19.80 22.57 39.68
C ALA A 23 -19.03 21.28 39.34
N LEU A 24 -19.68 20.12 39.44
CA LEU A 24 -19.10 18.84 39.03
C LEU A 24 -18.80 18.81 37.53
N TYR A 25 -19.67 19.36 36.69
CA TYR A 25 -19.41 19.48 35.25
C TYR A 25 -18.21 20.38 34.96
N ILE A 26 -18.07 21.52 35.64
CA ILE A 26 -16.92 22.41 35.48
C ILE A 26 -15.64 21.72 35.96
N LEU A 27 -15.68 21.01 37.09
CA LEU A 27 -14.53 20.27 37.60
C LEU A 27 -14.14 19.12 36.67
N LEU A 28 -15.10 18.35 36.15
CA LEU A 28 -14.84 17.20 35.30
C LEU A 28 -14.44 17.59 33.87
N PHE A 29 -15.15 18.51 33.24
CA PHE A 29 -14.96 18.85 31.82
C PHE A 29 -14.14 20.13 31.60
N GLY A 30 -14.00 20.99 32.61
CA GLY A 30 -13.13 22.15 32.57
C GLY A 30 -11.77 21.86 33.18
N VAL A 31 -11.74 21.61 34.49
CA VAL A 31 -10.49 21.51 35.27
C VAL A 31 -9.76 20.19 35.06
N TYR A 32 -10.44 19.05 35.21
CA TYR A 32 -9.83 17.73 35.05
C TYR A 32 -9.42 17.48 33.59
N MET A 33 -10.18 17.98 32.63
CA MET A 33 -9.83 17.94 31.20
C MET A 33 -8.87 19.06 30.78
N TRP A 34 -8.42 19.94 31.68
CA TRP A 34 -7.52 21.05 31.33
C TRP A 34 -6.27 20.62 30.56
N PRO A 35 -5.56 19.53 30.93
CA PRO A 35 -4.41 19.05 30.16
C PRO A 35 -4.74 18.59 28.73
N TYR A 36 -5.99 18.21 28.47
CA TYR A 36 -6.46 17.87 27.12
C TYR A 36 -6.71 19.14 26.29
N TRP A 37 -7.33 20.16 26.88
CA TRP A 37 -7.58 21.44 26.21
C TRP A 37 -6.30 22.19 25.87
N THR A 38 -5.29 22.10 26.72
CA THR A 38 -4.00 22.78 26.53
C THR A 38 -2.96 21.93 25.79
N GLY A 39 -3.24 20.65 25.57
CA GLY A 39 -2.26 19.70 25.01
C GLY A 39 -1.11 19.36 25.96
N ALA A 40 -1.21 19.71 27.26
CA ALA A 40 -0.20 19.34 28.26
C ALA A 40 -0.08 17.83 28.49
N ILE A 41 -1.07 17.04 28.05
CA ILE A 41 -0.96 15.58 28.01
C ILE A 41 0.04 15.06 26.96
N ILE A 42 0.36 15.88 25.95
CA ILE A 42 1.31 15.54 24.89
C ILE A 42 2.72 15.87 25.40
N TYR A 43 3.57 14.84 25.44
CA TYR A 43 4.97 14.96 25.85
C TYR A 43 5.66 16.07 25.06
N GLU A 44 6.23 17.04 25.79
CA GLU A 44 6.79 18.25 25.19
C GLU A 44 8.23 18.11 24.69
N GLY A 45 8.89 16.98 25.01
CA GLY A 45 10.27 16.68 24.62
C GLY A 45 11.24 16.81 25.79
N GLY A 46 12.45 16.30 25.61
CA GLY A 46 13.56 16.38 26.57
C GLY A 46 14.90 16.10 25.88
N GLU A 47 15.99 16.11 26.65
CA GLU A 47 17.36 15.97 26.11
C GLU A 47 17.58 14.64 25.36
N ILE A 48 16.88 13.58 25.76
CA ILE A 48 17.04 12.23 25.20
C ILE A 48 15.94 11.92 24.17
N LYS A 49 14.70 12.34 24.43
CA LYS A 49 13.53 11.97 23.62
C LYS A 49 12.88 13.23 23.03
N PRO A 50 12.71 13.31 21.70
CA PRO A 50 12.03 14.44 21.06
C PRO A 50 10.59 14.63 21.53
N SER A 51 10.04 15.80 21.22
CA SER A 51 8.64 16.14 21.48
C SER A 51 7.70 15.15 20.80
N ALA A 52 6.57 14.85 21.44
CA ALA A 52 5.44 14.20 20.78
C ALA A 52 4.49 15.24 20.14
N ARG A 53 4.75 16.54 20.32
CA ARG A 53 4.05 17.60 19.61
C ARG A 53 4.54 17.65 18.17
N VAL A 54 3.63 17.91 17.24
CA VAL A 54 3.92 17.93 15.81
C VAL A 54 3.81 19.33 15.26
N LYS A 55 4.89 19.79 14.65
CA LYS A 55 4.90 20.89 13.70
C LYS A 55 5.71 20.45 12.48
N ILE A 56 5.01 19.96 11.47
CA ILE A 56 5.63 19.42 10.27
C ILE A 56 6.37 20.55 9.52
N PRO A 57 7.68 20.40 9.21
CA PRO A 57 8.42 21.41 8.48
C PRO A 57 7.87 21.67 7.08
N GLU A 58 8.01 22.91 6.59
CA GLU A 58 7.48 23.32 5.27
C GLU A 58 8.02 22.45 4.11
N TYR A 59 9.25 21.94 4.24
CA TYR A 59 9.88 21.13 3.21
C TYR A 59 9.20 19.77 2.98
N TYR A 60 8.50 19.22 3.97
CA TYR A 60 7.69 18.01 3.80
C TYR A 60 6.52 18.24 2.84
N TYR A 61 5.84 19.38 2.97
CA TYR A 61 4.75 19.73 2.07
C TYR A 61 5.25 19.98 0.64
N LYS A 62 6.41 20.62 0.48
CA LYS A 62 7.05 20.82 -0.83
C LYS A 62 7.46 19.48 -1.47
N ALA A 63 8.07 18.60 -0.69
CA ALA A 63 8.43 17.23 -1.10
C ALA A 63 7.18 16.42 -1.52
N ALA A 64 6.12 16.48 -0.72
CA ALA A 64 4.87 15.78 -0.97
C ALA A 64 4.17 16.27 -2.24
N ASN A 65 4.08 17.59 -2.44
CA ASN A 65 3.50 18.15 -3.66
C ASN A 65 4.25 17.68 -4.90
N TYR A 66 5.58 17.73 -4.86
CA TYR A 66 6.42 17.25 -5.96
C TYR A 66 6.16 15.80 -6.32
N ILE A 67 6.18 14.89 -5.35
CA ILE A 67 6.04 13.45 -5.64
C ILE A 67 4.61 13.03 -5.97
N ASN A 68 3.61 13.81 -5.54
CA ASN A 68 2.20 13.58 -5.88
C ASN A 68 1.89 13.97 -7.33
N GLU A 69 2.63 14.93 -7.90
CA GLU A 69 2.50 15.34 -9.31
C GLU A 69 3.12 14.31 -10.28
N GLU A 70 4.04 13.47 -9.81
CA GLU A 70 4.69 12.45 -10.63
C GLU A 70 3.68 11.40 -11.14
N LYS A 71 3.70 11.17 -12.46
CA LYS A 71 2.77 10.26 -13.14
C LYS A 71 3.17 8.79 -13.01
N GLY A 72 2.16 7.94 -13.11
CA GLY A 72 2.29 6.48 -13.06
C GLY A 72 2.28 5.90 -11.64
N GLU A 73 2.13 4.57 -11.58
CA GLU A 73 2.15 3.76 -10.37
C GLU A 73 3.57 3.29 -10.10
N PHE A 74 4.07 3.71 -8.94
CA PHE A 74 5.38 3.35 -8.44
C PHE A 74 5.39 3.46 -6.91
N LYS A 75 6.32 2.74 -6.29
CA LYS A 75 6.58 2.80 -4.85
C LYS A 75 7.81 3.66 -4.56
N ILE A 76 7.87 4.15 -3.34
CA ILE A 76 8.99 4.92 -2.80
C ILE A 76 9.62 4.12 -1.67
N LEU A 77 10.93 3.92 -1.69
CA LEU A 77 11.66 3.33 -0.58
C LEU A 77 12.05 4.42 0.42
N SER A 78 11.60 4.37 1.68
CA SER A 78 12.00 5.33 2.71
C SER A 78 13.22 4.84 3.49
N LEU A 79 14.21 5.70 3.64
CA LEU A 79 15.47 5.44 4.36
C LEU A 79 15.90 6.68 5.17
N PRO A 80 16.70 6.52 6.25
CA PRO A 80 17.13 5.27 6.85
C PRO A 80 15.93 4.55 7.49
N HIS A 81 16.06 3.24 7.63
CA HIS A 81 15.03 2.44 8.28
C HIS A 81 14.98 2.73 9.80
N GLN A 82 13.77 2.87 10.35
CA GLN A 82 13.55 2.97 11.80
C GLN A 82 12.63 1.86 12.35
N THR A 83 12.95 1.32 13.53
CA THR A 83 12.20 0.26 14.24
C THR A 83 11.46 0.81 15.45
N GLY A 84 10.19 0.41 15.64
CA GLY A 84 9.40 0.83 16.80
C GLY A 84 8.92 2.29 16.77
N GLY A 85 8.92 2.92 15.58
CA GLY A 85 8.48 4.29 15.33
C GLY A 85 9.56 5.17 14.72
N VAL A 86 9.26 6.43 14.48
CA VAL A 86 10.20 7.41 13.94
C VAL A 86 10.57 8.48 14.96
N ALA A 87 11.79 8.99 14.84
CA ALA A 87 12.27 10.10 15.64
C ALA A 87 12.97 11.10 14.71
N TYR A 88 12.46 12.33 14.64
CA TYR A 88 13.04 13.40 13.84
C TYR A 88 13.64 14.51 14.70
N ASP A 89 14.70 15.12 14.19
CA ASP A 89 15.45 16.24 14.76
C ASP A 89 14.89 17.61 14.32
N TRP A 90 13.59 17.68 14.05
CA TRP A 90 12.93 18.91 13.61
C TRP A 90 13.11 20.07 14.61
N GLU A 91 12.90 21.29 14.12
CA GLU A 91 12.85 22.48 14.96
C GLU A 91 11.76 22.36 16.05
N ASP A 92 11.86 23.18 17.10
CA ASP A 92 10.91 23.22 18.22
C ASP A 92 10.83 21.92 19.08
N GLY A 93 11.94 21.19 19.20
CA GLY A 93 12.08 20.03 20.10
C GLY A 93 11.93 18.67 19.42
N GLY A 94 11.90 18.63 18.09
CA GLY A 94 11.84 17.41 17.28
C GLY A 94 10.47 16.73 17.27
N TYR A 95 10.42 15.50 16.76
CA TYR A 95 9.22 14.68 16.74
C TYR A 95 9.54 13.23 17.08
N ILE A 96 8.66 12.57 17.83
CA ILE A 96 8.65 11.11 17.96
C ILE A 96 7.24 10.56 17.82
N GLY A 97 7.09 9.52 16.99
CA GLY A 97 5.81 8.94 16.65
C GLY A 97 5.90 7.50 16.15
N SER A 98 4.75 6.89 15.86
CA SER A 98 4.67 5.46 15.50
C SER A 98 4.97 5.17 14.02
N GLY A 99 5.21 6.17 13.17
CA GLY A 99 5.50 5.96 11.76
C GLY A 99 5.89 7.24 11.03
N ASP A 100 6.47 7.07 9.85
CA ASP A 100 6.93 8.16 8.99
C ASP A 100 5.77 9.11 8.67
N ILE A 101 5.93 10.40 8.98
CA ILE A 101 4.86 11.38 8.80
C ILE A 101 4.51 11.60 7.32
N ILE A 102 5.48 11.36 6.42
CA ILE A 102 5.33 11.72 5.01
C ILE A 102 4.22 10.91 4.35
N VAL A 103 3.92 9.72 4.87
CA VAL A 103 2.85 8.82 4.40
C VAL A 103 1.46 9.46 4.48
N SER A 104 1.28 10.45 5.36
CA SER A 104 0.03 11.20 5.48
C SER A 104 -0.08 12.35 4.47
N LEU A 105 1.00 12.69 3.79
CA LEU A 105 1.09 13.82 2.86
C LEU A 105 1.18 13.38 1.39
N ILE A 106 1.62 12.14 1.14
CA ILE A 106 1.80 11.60 -0.21
C ILE A 106 0.70 10.63 -0.61
N SER A 107 0.40 10.56 -1.90
CA SER A 107 -0.54 9.60 -2.50
C SER A 107 0.15 8.38 -3.11
N LYS A 108 1.48 8.27 -2.97
CA LYS A 108 2.28 7.18 -3.50
C LYS A 108 2.57 6.16 -2.38
N PRO A 109 2.51 4.85 -2.66
CA PRO A 109 2.89 3.84 -1.68
C PRO A 109 4.34 4.04 -1.24
N ILE A 110 4.57 4.00 0.07
CA ILE A 110 5.90 3.98 0.64
C ILE A 110 6.22 2.59 1.15
N LEU A 111 7.47 2.20 1.03
CA LEU A 111 8.03 0.99 1.59
C LEU A 111 8.98 1.42 2.71
N SER A 112 8.53 1.20 3.93
CA SER A 112 9.31 1.40 5.16
C SER A 112 9.35 0.05 5.87
N PRO A 113 10.53 -0.60 5.99
CA PRO A 113 10.61 -1.99 6.46
C PRO A 113 10.28 -2.14 7.96
N PHE A 114 10.23 -3.42 8.40
CA PHE A 114 10.10 -3.95 9.77
C PHE A 114 8.68 -4.05 10.33
N ASP A 115 7.85 -4.82 9.63
CA ASP A 115 6.92 -5.68 10.33
C ASP A 115 7.57 -7.07 10.46
N PRO A 116 8.12 -7.45 11.64
CA PRO A 116 8.72 -8.78 11.81
C PRO A 116 7.70 -9.91 11.66
N ASP A 117 6.40 -9.61 11.72
CA ASP A 117 5.31 -10.57 11.51
C ASP A 117 4.89 -10.65 10.02
N ASP A 118 5.44 -9.83 9.13
CA ASP A 118 5.17 -9.90 7.68
C ASP A 118 6.02 -10.99 7.02
N GLU A 119 5.43 -12.17 6.86
CA GLU A 119 6.06 -13.34 6.23
C GLU A 119 6.24 -13.22 4.70
N ILE A 120 5.68 -12.18 4.05
CA ILE A 120 5.69 -12.04 2.59
C ILE A 120 6.68 -10.98 2.11
N VAL A 121 6.59 -9.75 2.63
CA VAL A 121 7.42 -8.64 2.12
C VAL A 121 8.69 -8.48 2.93
N SER A 122 8.67 -8.70 4.25
CA SER A 122 9.86 -8.53 5.09
C SER A 122 11.04 -9.42 4.69
N PRO A 123 10.88 -10.68 4.22
CA PRO A 123 12.02 -11.44 3.70
C PRO A 123 12.66 -10.78 2.48
N PHE A 124 11.86 -10.30 1.53
CA PHE A 124 12.37 -9.56 0.37
C PHE A 124 13.11 -8.29 0.77
N LEU A 125 12.57 -7.52 1.72
CA LEU A 125 13.23 -6.31 2.23
C LEU A 125 14.50 -6.62 3.01
N THR A 126 14.51 -7.70 3.80
CA THR A 126 15.70 -8.13 4.54
C THR A 126 16.84 -8.44 3.57
N VAL A 127 16.53 -9.08 2.43
CA VAL A 127 17.51 -9.32 1.37
C VAL A 127 17.91 -8.04 0.67
N LEU A 128 16.98 -7.11 0.39
CA LEU A 128 17.30 -5.79 -0.17
C LEU A 128 18.25 -4.98 0.75
N PHE A 129 18.05 -5.08 2.07
CA PHE A 129 18.74 -4.30 3.11
C PHE A 129 19.84 -5.05 3.86
N ASN A 130 20.27 -6.24 3.43
CA ASN A 130 21.41 -6.93 4.05
C ASN A 130 22.73 -6.22 3.71
N LEU A 131 22.86 -5.02 4.26
CA LEU A 131 23.88 -3.98 4.05
C LEU A 131 25.21 -4.32 4.71
N SER A 132 25.27 -5.46 5.41
CA SER A 132 26.47 -6.04 6.02
C SER A 132 27.54 -6.40 4.99
N ASN A 133 27.20 -6.47 3.70
CA ASN A 133 28.11 -6.88 2.64
C ASN A 133 28.25 -5.81 1.52
N PRO A 134 29.23 -4.91 1.60
CA PRO A 134 29.46 -3.85 0.60
C PRO A 134 29.89 -4.36 -0.79
N LEU A 135 30.09 -5.67 -0.99
CA LEU A 135 30.41 -6.26 -2.30
C LEU A 135 29.18 -6.55 -3.19
N GLY A 136 27.95 -6.49 -2.65
CA GLY A 136 26.73 -6.92 -3.36
C GLY A 136 25.76 -5.83 -3.82
N LEU A 137 25.98 -4.56 -3.44
CA LEU A 137 25.03 -3.45 -3.62
C LEU A 137 25.06 -2.79 -5.03
N GLY A 138 25.65 -3.46 -6.02
CA GLY A 138 25.71 -3.00 -7.41
C GLY A 138 24.42 -3.26 -8.18
N ASP A 139 24.55 -3.82 -9.39
CA ASP A 139 23.42 -4.02 -10.32
C ASP A 139 22.29 -4.90 -9.77
N ASN A 140 22.58 -5.80 -8.82
CA ASN A 140 21.56 -6.68 -8.22
C ASN A 140 20.56 -5.92 -7.36
N MET A 141 21.04 -4.99 -6.53
CA MET A 141 20.16 -4.12 -5.75
C MET A 141 19.25 -3.30 -6.67
N VAL A 142 19.82 -2.72 -7.73
CA VAL A 142 19.09 -1.94 -8.75
C VAL A 142 18.00 -2.79 -9.40
N LYS A 143 18.30 -4.04 -9.78
CA LYS A 143 17.30 -4.98 -10.30
C LYS A 143 16.20 -5.28 -9.27
N MET A 144 16.55 -5.50 -8.00
CA MET A 144 15.56 -5.73 -6.93
C MET A 144 14.64 -4.53 -6.72
N LEU A 145 15.17 -3.30 -6.74
CA LEU A 145 14.35 -2.07 -6.70
C LEU A 145 13.34 -2.04 -7.86
N GLY A 146 13.80 -2.39 -9.07
CA GLY A 146 12.96 -2.57 -10.24
C GLY A 146 11.85 -3.60 -9.99
N LEU A 147 12.19 -4.82 -9.58
CA LEU A 147 11.24 -5.90 -9.28
C LEU A 147 10.21 -5.51 -8.22
N ALA A 148 10.59 -4.63 -7.28
CA ALA A 148 9.73 -4.07 -6.24
C ALA A 148 8.81 -2.91 -6.71
N ASN A 149 8.87 -2.54 -7.99
CA ASN A 149 8.21 -1.35 -8.55
C ASN A 149 8.65 -0.05 -7.83
N ILE A 150 9.86 -0.01 -7.29
CA ILE A 150 10.43 1.16 -6.64
C ILE A 150 11.04 2.07 -7.71
N ARG A 151 10.55 3.31 -7.78
CA ARG A 151 11.11 4.34 -8.68
C ARG A 151 11.97 5.36 -7.94
N TYR A 152 11.57 5.67 -6.71
CA TYR A 152 12.23 6.68 -5.89
C TYR A 152 12.71 6.09 -4.57
N ILE A 153 13.83 6.59 -4.08
CA ILE A 153 14.35 6.35 -2.75
C ILE A 153 14.33 7.71 -2.04
N LEU A 154 13.59 7.79 -0.94
CA LEU A 154 13.50 8.97 -0.10
C LEU A 154 14.49 8.82 1.06
N ILE A 155 15.40 9.77 1.17
CA ILE A 155 16.36 9.87 2.26
C ILE A 155 15.93 10.98 3.23
N HIS A 156 15.73 10.59 4.48
CA HIS A 156 15.48 11.47 5.60
C HIS A 156 16.79 11.84 6.30
N ASN A 157 17.28 13.06 6.07
CA ASN A 157 18.44 13.62 6.79
C ASN A 157 18.06 14.17 8.17
N ASP A 158 16.78 14.18 8.50
CA ASP A 158 16.22 14.68 9.75
C ASP A 158 15.92 13.58 10.76
N VAL A 159 16.33 12.34 10.49
CA VAL A 159 16.18 11.23 11.44
C VAL A 159 17.21 11.36 12.56
N ASN A 160 16.74 11.22 13.81
CA ASN A 160 17.60 11.06 14.97
C ASN A 160 18.11 9.61 15.07
N TYR A 161 19.36 9.38 14.66
CA TYR A 161 19.98 8.05 14.60
C TYR A 161 20.13 7.32 15.92
N TYR A 162 20.17 8.04 17.03
CA TYR A 162 20.36 7.42 18.35
C TYR A 162 19.08 6.77 18.87
N ILE A 163 17.95 6.97 18.17
CA ILE A 163 16.64 6.51 18.56
C ILE A 163 16.07 5.67 17.42
N ASN A 164 15.58 4.47 17.75
CA ASN A 164 14.85 3.62 16.82
C ASN A 164 15.63 3.23 15.55
N ASN A 165 16.97 3.31 15.54
CA ASN A 165 17.77 2.81 14.43
C ASN A 165 18.27 1.39 14.74
N PRO A 166 17.85 0.35 13.99
CA PRO A 166 18.32 -1.02 14.21
C PRO A 166 19.79 -1.20 13.84
N ASN A 167 20.37 -0.32 13.01
CA ASN A 167 21.76 -0.38 12.59
C ASN A 167 22.45 0.99 12.79
N PRO A 168 22.98 1.26 14.00
CA PRO A 168 23.64 2.53 14.32
C PRO A 168 24.84 2.84 13.42
N ASP A 169 25.46 1.80 12.85
CA ASP A 169 26.62 1.95 11.97
C ASP A 169 26.24 2.40 10.55
N LEU A 170 24.96 2.34 10.17
CA LEU A 170 24.47 2.78 8.86
C LEU A 170 23.88 4.21 8.96
N THR A 171 24.75 5.21 8.92
CA THR A 171 24.35 6.63 8.91
C THR A 171 23.83 7.05 7.54
N VAL A 172 23.10 8.17 7.43
CA VAL A 172 22.65 8.67 6.10
C VAL A 172 23.82 9.02 5.21
N GLU A 173 24.94 9.49 5.75
CA GLU A 173 26.14 9.75 4.93
C GLU A 173 26.60 8.47 4.24
N LYS A 174 26.67 7.34 4.96
CA LYS A 174 27.02 6.04 4.35
C LYS A 174 25.98 5.58 3.33
N ILE A 175 24.69 5.77 3.61
CA ILE A 175 23.63 5.44 2.65
C ILE A 175 23.80 6.28 1.38
N LYS A 176 24.04 7.59 1.52
CA LYS A 176 24.27 8.49 0.39
C LYS A 176 25.53 8.14 -0.38
N ASP A 177 26.61 7.77 0.31
CA ASP A 177 27.85 7.30 -0.33
C ASP A 177 27.57 6.04 -1.16
N ILE A 178 26.84 5.06 -0.62
CA ILE A 178 26.41 3.87 -1.34
C ILE A 178 25.57 4.26 -2.57
N LEU A 179 24.53 5.08 -2.39
CA LEU A 179 23.65 5.49 -3.50
C LEU A 179 24.43 6.25 -4.59
N SER A 180 25.39 7.08 -4.20
CA SER A 180 26.25 7.82 -5.15
C SER A 180 27.23 6.91 -5.90
N SER A 181 27.61 5.77 -5.33
CA SER A 181 28.48 4.78 -5.97
C SER A 181 27.74 3.95 -7.03
N VAL A 182 26.40 3.91 -6.97
CA VAL A 182 25.56 3.13 -7.88
C VAL A 182 25.15 3.98 -9.07
N LYS A 183 25.79 3.71 -10.23
CA LYS A 183 25.58 4.46 -11.49
C LYS A 183 24.12 4.63 -11.93
N ASN A 184 23.24 3.69 -11.56
CA ASN A 184 21.85 3.63 -12.02
C ASN A 184 20.86 4.30 -11.06
N ILE A 185 21.35 4.99 -10.03
CA ILE A 185 20.55 5.76 -9.07
C ILE A 185 21.14 7.17 -9.01
N ASN A 186 20.30 8.18 -9.22
CA ASN A 186 20.73 9.57 -9.23
C ASN A 186 19.94 10.38 -8.21
N LEU A 187 20.59 11.36 -7.57
CA LEU A 187 19.87 12.37 -6.80
C LEU A 187 19.03 13.21 -7.78
N GLU A 188 17.70 13.17 -7.64
CA GLU A 188 16.77 13.89 -8.51
C GLU A 188 16.44 15.26 -7.93
N LYS A 189 16.13 15.32 -6.62
CA LYS A 189 15.66 16.55 -5.99
C LYS A 189 15.82 16.54 -4.48
N SER A 190 16.10 17.71 -3.90
CA SER A 190 16.20 17.92 -2.46
C SER A 190 15.20 18.98 -1.99
N PHE A 191 14.59 18.75 -0.83
CA PHE A 191 13.68 19.66 -0.15
C PHE A 191 14.05 19.74 1.32
N GLY A 192 14.77 20.80 1.71
CA GLY A 192 15.25 20.92 3.08
C GLY A 192 16.11 19.72 3.47
N LYS A 193 15.62 18.90 4.40
CA LYS A 193 16.29 17.69 4.88
C LYS A 193 15.82 16.39 4.20
N LEU A 194 15.00 16.47 3.15
CA LEU A 194 14.53 15.30 2.37
C LEU A 194 15.19 15.25 1.00
N ASP A 195 15.80 14.12 0.66
CA ASP A 195 16.39 13.89 -0.66
C ASP A 195 15.67 12.77 -1.40
N PHE A 196 15.23 13.04 -2.63
CA PHE A 196 14.72 12.03 -3.55
C PHE A 196 15.82 11.61 -4.50
N TYR A 197 16.22 10.34 -4.39
CA TYR A 197 16.97 9.64 -5.41
C TYR A 197 16.01 8.91 -6.33
N LYS A 198 16.36 8.81 -7.61
CA LYS A 198 15.53 8.19 -8.66
C LYS A 198 16.30 7.08 -9.35
N LEU A 199 15.64 5.95 -9.49
CA LEU A 199 16.11 4.83 -10.28
C LEU A 199 16.08 5.20 -11.77
N ASN A 200 17.12 4.86 -12.51
CA ASN A 200 17.12 5.02 -13.96
C ASN A 200 15.96 4.23 -14.57
N ASN A 201 15.26 4.84 -15.54
CA ASN A 201 14.13 4.24 -16.24
C ASN A 201 14.48 2.89 -16.90
N ASP A 202 15.74 2.68 -17.30
CA ASP A 202 16.22 1.42 -17.86
C ASP A 202 16.17 0.25 -16.87
N PHE A 203 16.03 0.53 -15.58
CA PHE A 203 15.97 -0.44 -14.48
C PHE A 203 14.64 -0.45 -13.73
N PHE A 204 13.69 0.40 -14.13
CA PHE A 204 12.37 0.45 -13.52
C PHE A 204 11.45 -0.60 -14.15
N LEU A 205 10.74 -1.39 -13.33
CA LEU A 205 9.62 -2.22 -13.79
C LEU A 205 8.28 -1.61 -13.37
N PRO A 206 7.29 -1.56 -14.28
CA PRO A 206 5.98 -1.05 -13.97
C PRO A 206 5.21 -2.00 -13.04
N HIS A 207 4.16 -1.47 -12.42
CA HIS A 207 3.37 -2.15 -11.40
C HIS A 207 2.72 -3.46 -11.90
N ILE A 208 2.39 -3.51 -13.18
CA ILE A 208 1.93 -4.73 -13.87
C ILE A 208 2.83 -4.94 -15.09
N TYR A 209 3.39 -6.13 -15.22
CA TYR A 209 4.27 -6.47 -16.35
C TYR A 209 4.20 -7.95 -16.73
N ILE A 210 4.72 -8.26 -17.92
CA ILE A 210 4.92 -9.64 -18.39
C ILE A 210 6.43 -9.91 -18.43
N PRO A 211 6.94 -10.90 -17.67
CA PRO A 211 8.35 -11.23 -17.69
C PRO A 211 8.78 -11.82 -19.05
N THR A 212 10.00 -11.49 -19.49
CA THR A 212 10.65 -12.12 -20.66
C THR A 212 11.13 -13.52 -20.37
N GLU A 213 11.54 -13.76 -19.13
CA GLU A 213 12.08 -15.03 -18.67
C GLU A 213 11.54 -15.34 -17.28
N LEU A 214 11.12 -16.60 -17.09
CA LEU A 214 10.84 -17.13 -15.76
C LEU A 214 12.06 -17.91 -15.29
N ILE A 215 12.51 -17.62 -14.08
CA ILE A 215 13.64 -18.28 -13.44
C ILE A 215 13.07 -19.11 -12.30
N TYR A 216 13.16 -20.43 -12.43
CA TYR A 216 12.76 -21.37 -11.38
C TYR A 216 13.99 -21.82 -10.61
N THR A 217 13.91 -21.80 -9.29
CA THR A 217 15.04 -22.20 -8.44
C THR A 217 14.56 -22.92 -7.18
N ASP A 218 15.32 -23.92 -6.75
CA ASP A 218 15.11 -24.63 -5.48
C ASP A 218 15.66 -23.86 -4.27
N LYS A 219 16.29 -22.70 -4.50
CA LYS A 219 16.76 -21.78 -3.47
C LYS A 219 15.60 -21.09 -2.74
N ASN A 220 15.94 -20.33 -1.71
CA ASN A 220 14.96 -19.53 -0.96
C ASN A 220 15.08 -18.04 -1.29
N ILE A 221 14.14 -17.25 -0.77
CA ILE A 221 14.11 -15.79 -0.96
C ILE A 221 15.39 -15.13 -0.44
N GLU A 222 16.01 -15.67 0.61
CA GLU A 222 17.27 -15.20 1.18
C GLU A 222 18.41 -15.19 0.16
N ASP A 223 18.35 -16.07 -0.85
CA ASP A 223 19.36 -16.21 -1.90
C ASP A 223 19.04 -15.38 -3.15
N LEU A 224 17.99 -14.52 -3.14
CA LEU A 224 17.54 -13.81 -4.34
C LEU A 224 18.63 -12.96 -4.99
N GLN A 225 19.49 -12.28 -4.21
CA GLN A 225 20.63 -11.54 -4.77
C GLN A 225 21.62 -12.47 -5.50
N GLU A 226 21.86 -13.66 -4.95
CA GLU A 226 22.72 -14.67 -5.54
C GLU A 226 22.07 -15.31 -6.77
N VAL A 227 20.74 -15.40 -6.83
CA VAL A 227 20.04 -15.85 -8.04
C VAL A 227 20.19 -14.81 -9.15
N LEU A 228 20.03 -13.52 -8.84
CA LEU A 228 20.08 -12.43 -9.83
C LEU A 228 21.50 -12.10 -10.34
N GLY A 229 22.53 -12.32 -9.50
CA GLY A 229 23.90 -11.87 -9.75
C GLY A 229 24.69 -12.60 -10.84
N PRO A 230 25.01 -13.89 -10.68
CA PRO A 230 25.96 -14.62 -11.52
C PRO A 230 25.55 -14.69 -12.99
N ASN A 231 24.25 -14.69 -13.26
CA ASN A 231 23.71 -15.02 -14.59
C ASN A 231 23.30 -13.78 -15.41
N ASN A 232 23.46 -12.58 -14.84
CA ASN A 232 23.08 -11.30 -15.44
C ASN A 232 21.74 -11.33 -16.19
N TYR A 233 20.71 -11.87 -15.56
CA TYR A 233 19.39 -12.00 -16.17
C TYR A 233 18.85 -10.64 -16.64
N PRO A 234 18.02 -10.62 -17.71
CA PRO A 234 17.28 -9.43 -18.11
C PRO A 234 16.55 -8.81 -16.93
N LEU A 235 16.43 -7.48 -16.90
CA LEU A 235 15.66 -6.79 -15.85
C LEU A 235 14.25 -7.36 -15.74
N ARG A 236 13.58 -7.57 -16.89
CA ARG A 236 12.21 -8.07 -16.98
C ARG A 236 12.13 -9.59 -16.77
N SER A 237 12.97 -10.17 -15.93
CA SER A 237 12.85 -11.56 -15.48
C SER A 237 12.01 -11.66 -14.21
N SER A 238 11.45 -12.84 -13.95
CA SER A 238 10.70 -13.11 -12.72
C SER A 238 11.20 -14.41 -12.07
N VAL A 239 11.53 -14.35 -10.78
CA VAL A 239 12.04 -15.49 -10.02
C VAL A 239 10.90 -16.20 -9.29
N TYR A 240 10.90 -17.53 -9.31
CA TYR A 240 9.95 -18.40 -8.62
C TYR A 240 10.71 -19.42 -7.80
N PHE A 241 10.41 -19.47 -6.50
CA PHE A 241 11.12 -20.33 -5.53
C PHE A 241 10.34 -21.62 -5.29
N ASN A 242 11.05 -22.76 -5.28
CA ASN A 242 10.45 -24.07 -5.05
C ASN A 242 10.08 -24.31 -3.58
N SER A 243 10.52 -23.48 -2.63
CA SER A 243 10.09 -23.59 -1.23
C SER A 243 8.69 -23.04 -0.97
N GLN A 244 8.07 -22.36 -1.95
CA GLN A 244 6.70 -21.84 -1.88
C GLN A 244 5.62 -22.92 -2.19
N VAL A 245 6.03 -24.20 -2.14
CA VAL A 245 5.40 -25.36 -2.81
C VAL A 245 4.55 -26.22 -1.86
N ASP A 246 4.21 -25.71 -0.68
CA ASP A 246 3.10 -26.27 0.12
C ASP A 246 1.71 -25.80 -0.36
N ASN A 247 1.66 -24.94 -1.39
CA ASN A 247 0.42 -24.57 -2.09
C ASN A 247 0.00 -25.65 -3.11
N PRO A 248 -1.29 -25.75 -3.49
CA PRO A 248 -1.80 -26.65 -4.55
C PRO A 248 -1.20 -26.42 -5.96
N ASN A 249 -0.20 -25.54 -6.08
CA ASN A 249 0.43 -25.04 -7.30
C ASN A 249 1.57 -25.96 -7.80
N LYS A 250 1.81 -27.10 -7.12
CA LYS A 250 2.86 -28.10 -7.43
C LYS A 250 2.88 -28.56 -8.89
N ASN A 251 1.71 -28.66 -9.54
CA ASN A 251 1.60 -29.33 -10.82
C ASN A 251 2.14 -28.52 -12.01
N PHE A 252 2.13 -27.18 -11.94
CA PHE A 252 2.64 -26.35 -13.04
C PHE A 252 4.17 -26.15 -12.92
N LEU A 253 4.65 -25.84 -11.72
CA LEU A 253 6.07 -25.58 -11.44
C LEU A 253 6.94 -26.86 -11.44
N GLY A 254 6.39 -27.97 -10.95
CA GLY A 254 7.11 -29.24 -10.80
C GLY A 254 7.58 -29.87 -12.10
N ASN A 255 6.99 -29.51 -13.25
CA ASN A 255 7.45 -29.98 -14.55
C ASN A 255 8.72 -29.28 -15.03
N TYR A 256 9.01 -28.07 -14.53
CA TYR A 256 10.14 -27.24 -14.96
C TYR A 256 11.32 -27.25 -13.97
N SER A 257 11.13 -27.65 -12.71
CA SER A 257 12.20 -27.70 -11.68
C SER A 257 12.93 -29.06 -11.63
N LYS A 258 13.46 -29.54 -12.77
CA LYS A 258 14.07 -30.88 -12.88
C LYS A 258 15.60 -30.93 -12.69
N SER A 259 16.27 -29.85 -12.27
CA SER A 259 17.73 -29.85 -12.07
C SER A 259 18.14 -29.27 -10.72
N ASN A 260 18.69 -30.11 -9.87
CA ASN A 260 18.97 -29.82 -8.46
C ASN A 260 20.11 -28.81 -8.19
N ASP A 261 20.79 -28.26 -9.21
CA ASP A 261 21.98 -27.42 -9.00
C ASP A 261 21.98 -26.08 -9.76
N SER A 262 20.98 -25.79 -10.61
CA SER A 262 20.97 -24.55 -11.41
C SER A 262 19.55 -24.08 -11.73
N PRO A 263 19.29 -22.76 -11.77
CA PRO A 263 17.96 -22.26 -12.09
C PRO A 263 17.52 -22.68 -13.49
N SER A 264 16.29 -23.19 -13.63
CA SER A 264 15.73 -23.48 -14.95
C SER A 264 15.04 -22.24 -15.52
N ILE A 265 15.30 -21.96 -16.80
CA ILE A 265 14.85 -20.74 -17.47
C ILE A 265 13.78 -21.11 -18.49
N LEU A 266 12.60 -20.53 -18.34
CA LEU A 266 11.55 -20.59 -19.35
C LEU A 266 11.47 -19.25 -20.09
N LYS A 267 11.67 -19.28 -21.40
CA LYS A 267 11.50 -18.13 -22.28
C LYS A 267 10.18 -18.25 -23.03
N PHE A 268 9.49 -17.14 -23.19
CA PHE A 268 8.26 -17.08 -23.98
C PHE A 268 8.58 -16.79 -25.44
N ASN A 269 7.85 -17.43 -26.37
CA ASN A 269 8.02 -17.24 -27.81
C ASN A 269 7.47 -15.89 -28.29
N SER A 270 6.40 -15.41 -27.65
CA SER A 270 5.80 -14.11 -27.92
C SER A 270 5.39 -13.45 -26.62
N ILE A 271 5.67 -12.15 -26.49
CA ILE A 271 5.29 -11.38 -25.32
C ILE A 271 4.10 -10.50 -25.72
N PRO A 272 2.93 -10.66 -25.09
CA PRO A 272 1.76 -9.84 -25.39
C PRO A 272 2.04 -8.37 -25.11
N LYS A 273 1.41 -7.49 -25.86
CA LYS A 273 1.35 -6.07 -25.48
C LYS A 273 0.24 -5.89 -24.45
N ILE A 274 0.51 -5.08 -23.43
CA ILE A 274 -0.48 -4.78 -22.40
C ILE A 274 -0.63 -3.28 -22.16
N THR A 275 -1.85 -2.86 -21.85
CA THR A 275 -2.14 -1.53 -21.31
C THR A 275 -2.92 -1.68 -20.01
N PHE A 276 -2.40 -1.19 -18.89
CA PHE A 276 -3.09 -1.30 -17.60
C PHE A 276 -3.57 0.05 -17.07
N VAL A 277 -4.66 0.02 -16.31
CA VAL A 277 -5.26 1.18 -15.64
C VAL A 277 -5.69 0.78 -14.22
N LYS A 278 -5.33 1.62 -13.25
CA LYS A 278 -5.85 1.52 -11.88
C LYS A 278 -7.21 2.19 -11.80
N ILE A 279 -8.21 1.41 -11.43
CA ILE A 279 -9.56 1.93 -11.16
C ILE A 279 -9.59 2.48 -9.73
N ASN A 280 -9.07 1.70 -8.79
CA ASN A 280 -8.89 2.07 -7.38
C ASN A 280 -7.84 1.15 -6.73
N PRO A 281 -7.47 1.34 -5.46
CA PRO A 281 -6.45 0.51 -4.79
C PRO A 281 -6.72 -1.00 -4.79
N THR A 282 -7.95 -1.42 -5.03
CA THR A 282 -8.40 -2.83 -4.99
C THR A 282 -8.82 -3.37 -6.35
N LYS A 283 -8.65 -2.61 -7.43
CA LYS A 283 -9.11 -3.00 -8.77
C LYS A 283 -8.30 -2.38 -9.89
N TYR A 284 -7.80 -3.23 -10.77
CA TYR A 284 -7.04 -2.88 -11.96
C TYR A 284 -7.66 -3.55 -13.18
N LYS A 285 -7.52 -2.89 -14.33
CA LYS A 285 -7.90 -3.44 -15.63
C LYS A 285 -6.69 -3.47 -16.54
N VAL A 286 -6.52 -4.55 -17.27
CA VAL A 286 -5.39 -4.79 -18.16
C VAL A 286 -5.93 -5.21 -19.51
N LYS A 287 -5.77 -4.36 -20.52
CA LYS A 287 -6.00 -4.75 -21.91
C LYS A 287 -4.80 -5.55 -22.39
N VAL A 288 -5.04 -6.73 -22.95
CA VAL A 288 -4.04 -7.61 -23.54
C VAL A 288 -4.27 -7.67 -25.05
N GLU A 289 -3.20 -7.59 -25.83
CA GLU A 289 -3.27 -7.54 -27.28
C GLU A 289 -2.30 -8.52 -27.96
N ASN A 290 -2.77 -9.11 -29.06
CA ASN A 290 -2.01 -9.95 -29.99
C ASN A 290 -1.32 -11.18 -29.36
N THR A 291 -2.03 -11.97 -28.56
CA THR A 291 -1.47 -13.22 -28.03
C THR A 291 -2.43 -14.41 -28.05
N LYS A 292 -1.91 -15.55 -28.52
CA LYS A 292 -2.53 -16.89 -28.40
C LYS A 292 -1.63 -17.87 -27.65
N GLU A 293 -0.51 -17.38 -27.11
CA GLU A 293 0.47 -18.18 -26.39
C GLU A 293 0.26 -17.98 -24.87
N PRO A 294 0.63 -18.98 -24.05
CA PRO A 294 0.63 -18.82 -22.62
C PRO A 294 1.65 -17.77 -22.17
N TYR A 295 1.32 -16.99 -21.15
CA TYR A 295 2.22 -16.02 -20.54
C TYR A 295 1.91 -15.84 -19.06
N THR A 296 2.85 -15.25 -18.33
CA THR A 296 2.64 -14.90 -16.93
C THR A 296 2.41 -13.39 -16.80
N LEU A 297 1.41 -13.00 -16.03
CA LEU A 297 1.18 -11.61 -15.66
C LEU A 297 1.66 -11.41 -14.23
N VAL A 298 2.64 -10.53 -14.01
CA VAL A 298 3.11 -10.15 -12.68
C VAL A 298 2.42 -8.86 -12.26
N PHE A 299 1.94 -8.84 -11.02
CA PHE A 299 1.34 -7.70 -10.35
C PHE A 299 2.15 -7.43 -9.09
N SER A 300 2.96 -6.37 -9.13
CA SER A 300 3.93 -5.98 -8.10
C SER A 300 3.28 -5.42 -6.82
N GLU A 301 2.20 -6.04 -6.36
CA GLU A 301 1.66 -5.91 -5.00
C GLU A 301 1.95 -7.14 -4.18
N SER A 302 2.02 -6.94 -2.85
CA SER A 302 2.22 -8.01 -1.87
C SER A 302 1.25 -9.16 -2.10
N PHE A 303 1.79 -10.37 -2.15
CA PHE A 303 1.03 -11.57 -2.46
C PHE A 303 -0.10 -11.76 -1.46
N ASN A 304 -1.31 -11.96 -1.97
CA ASN A 304 -2.45 -12.28 -1.13
C ASN A 304 -3.44 -13.12 -1.92
N LYS A 305 -3.89 -14.24 -1.33
CA LYS A 305 -4.89 -15.13 -1.95
C LYS A 305 -6.23 -14.42 -2.23
N GLY A 306 -6.49 -13.27 -1.61
CA GLY A 306 -7.67 -12.43 -1.88
C GLY A 306 -7.63 -11.71 -3.23
N TRP A 307 -6.45 -11.51 -3.83
CA TRP A 307 -6.34 -10.98 -5.19
C TRP A 307 -6.77 -12.05 -6.20
N LYS A 308 -7.62 -11.67 -7.15
CA LYS A 308 -8.15 -12.55 -8.20
C LYS A 308 -8.02 -11.88 -9.56
N ALA A 309 -7.61 -12.64 -10.57
CA ALA A 309 -7.64 -12.23 -11.96
C ALA A 309 -8.83 -12.88 -12.69
N TYR A 310 -9.51 -12.13 -13.55
CA TYR A 310 -10.63 -12.60 -14.35
C TYR A 310 -10.41 -12.22 -15.81
N ILE A 311 -10.53 -13.19 -16.73
CA ILE A 311 -10.65 -12.85 -18.15
C ILE A 311 -12.05 -12.30 -18.39
N TYR A 312 -12.11 -11.07 -18.90
CA TYR A 312 -13.31 -10.32 -19.13
C TYR A 312 -13.36 -9.82 -20.58
N ASN A 313 -14.54 -9.95 -21.20
CA ASN A 313 -14.92 -9.32 -22.47
C ASN A 313 -14.08 -9.65 -23.73
N GLN A 314 -14.72 -9.42 -24.88
CA GLN A 314 -14.09 -9.39 -26.21
C GLN A 314 -13.70 -7.94 -26.56
N PRO A 315 -12.74 -7.70 -27.47
CA PRO A 315 -12.26 -6.36 -27.85
C PRO A 315 -13.40 -5.37 -28.18
N SER A 316 -14.49 -5.83 -28.81
CA SER A 316 -15.67 -5.01 -29.16
C SER A 316 -16.45 -4.43 -27.97
N THR A 317 -16.21 -4.95 -26.75
CA THR A 317 -16.86 -4.53 -25.50
C THR A 317 -15.90 -3.83 -24.54
N ILE A 318 -14.65 -3.63 -24.96
CA ILE A 318 -13.67 -2.87 -24.20
C ILE A 318 -14.02 -1.39 -24.34
N ASN A 319 -14.13 -0.69 -23.21
CA ASN A 319 -14.29 0.75 -23.23
C ASN A 319 -12.96 1.39 -23.68
N HIS A 320 -12.80 1.62 -24.98
CA HIS A 320 -11.58 2.20 -25.55
C HIS A 320 -11.19 3.52 -24.88
N GLN A 321 -12.17 4.34 -24.47
CA GLN A 321 -11.93 5.60 -23.73
C GLN A 321 -11.15 5.42 -22.43
N LEU A 322 -11.23 4.24 -21.80
CA LEU A 322 -10.43 3.94 -20.61
C LEU A 322 -8.92 3.87 -20.92
N TYR A 323 -8.57 3.43 -22.12
CA TYR A 323 -7.20 3.14 -22.55
C TYR A 323 -6.61 4.19 -23.50
N ASP A 324 -7.40 5.18 -23.92
CA ASP A 324 -6.97 6.19 -24.91
C ASP A 324 -5.88 7.14 -24.36
N ASN A 325 -5.92 7.45 -23.06
CA ASN A 325 -5.00 8.41 -22.44
C ASN A 325 -3.84 7.70 -21.72
N ILE A 326 -2.74 7.49 -22.44
CA ILE A 326 -1.49 6.90 -21.92
C ILE A 326 -0.71 7.92 -21.08
N THR A 327 -0.37 7.54 -19.86
CA THR A 327 0.41 8.34 -18.91
C THR A 327 1.89 7.95 -18.89
N ALA A 328 2.20 6.69 -19.15
CA ALA A 328 3.55 6.18 -19.27
C ALA A 328 3.63 4.99 -20.23
N SER A 329 4.80 4.78 -20.82
CA SER A 329 5.10 3.68 -21.73
C SER A 329 6.46 3.09 -21.37
N TYR A 330 6.56 1.77 -21.41
CA TYR A 330 7.73 1.01 -20.99
C TYR A 330 8.08 -0.02 -22.06
N PHE A 331 9.37 -0.35 -22.16
CA PHE A 331 9.89 -1.38 -23.07
C PHE A 331 9.39 -1.22 -24.52
N ASN A 332 9.66 -0.08 -25.15
CA ASN A 332 9.25 0.20 -26.53
C ASN A 332 7.76 -0.04 -26.80
N GLU A 333 6.91 0.45 -25.89
CA GLU A 333 5.44 0.34 -25.98
C GLU A 333 4.86 -1.07 -25.81
N GLU A 334 5.64 -2.05 -25.37
CA GLU A 334 5.12 -3.36 -25.00
C GLU A 334 4.22 -3.29 -23.76
N ILE A 335 4.50 -2.35 -22.85
CA ILE A 335 3.69 -2.10 -21.66
C ILE A 335 3.33 -0.62 -21.63
N LYS A 336 2.03 -0.34 -21.57
CA LYS A 336 1.51 1.02 -21.42
C LYS A 336 0.71 1.13 -20.13
N GLU A 337 0.71 2.34 -19.58
CA GLU A 337 -0.06 2.69 -18.40
C GLU A 337 -1.03 3.80 -18.77
N GLY A 338 -2.32 3.57 -18.60
CA GLY A 338 -3.35 4.57 -18.88
C GLY A 338 -3.57 5.53 -17.70
N THR A 339 -4.60 6.37 -17.81
CA THR A 339 -4.93 7.36 -16.78
C THR A 339 -5.78 6.72 -15.68
N HIS A 340 -5.29 6.81 -14.44
CA HIS A 340 -5.96 6.21 -13.28
C HIS A 340 -7.18 7.00 -12.83
N LYS A 341 -8.19 6.29 -12.32
CA LYS A 341 -9.44 6.90 -11.86
C LYS A 341 -9.46 7.18 -10.35
N ASN A 342 -8.86 6.30 -9.56
CA ASN A 342 -8.90 6.32 -8.09
C ASN A 342 -10.30 6.64 -7.50
N VAL A 343 -11.32 5.89 -7.93
CA VAL A 343 -12.72 6.08 -7.50
C VAL A 343 -13.15 5.07 -6.44
N PHE A 344 -13.86 5.54 -5.41
CA PHE A 344 -14.32 4.66 -4.33
C PHE A 344 -15.33 3.59 -4.79
N LEU A 345 -16.29 3.99 -5.64
CA LEU A 345 -17.28 3.11 -6.29
C LEU A 345 -17.29 3.40 -7.79
N ASP A 346 -16.88 2.43 -8.60
CA ASP A 346 -16.97 2.50 -10.06
C ASP A 346 -18.31 1.92 -10.53
N ILE A 347 -18.85 2.40 -11.66
CA ILE A 347 -20.11 1.88 -12.22
C ILE A 347 -20.03 0.37 -12.52
N ASN A 348 -18.84 -0.14 -12.79
CA ASN A 348 -18.57 -1.55 -13.07
C ASN A 348 -18.04 -2.29 -11.83
N THR A 349 -18.31 -1.82 -10.61
CA THR A 349 -17.82 -2.44 -9.35
C THR A 349 -18.12 -3.95 -9.30
N PHE A 350 -19.27 -4.39 -9.80
CA PHE A 350 -19.73 -5.79 -9.73
C PHE A 350 -19.64 -6.54 -11.08
N GLU A 351 -18.87 -6.08 -12.06
CA GLU A 351 -18.80 -6.69 -13.41
C GLU A 351 -18.25 -8.13 -13.44
N THR A 352 -17.49 -8.50 -12.41
CA THR A 352 -16.89 -9.82 -12.16
C THR A 352 -17.78 -10.70 -11.29
N LEU A 353 -18.99 -10.27 -10.94
CA LEU A 353 -19.94 -11.08 -10.17
C LEU A 353 -20.40 -12.29 -11.00
N GLY A 354 -20.29 -13.49 -10.42
CA GLY A 354 -20.62 -14.75 -11.10
C GLY A 354 -19.59 -15.22 -12.14
N LYS A 355 -18.49 -14.49 -12.33
CA LYS A 355 -17.37 -14.93 -13.18
C LYS A 355 -16.44 -15.85 -12.40
N LYS A 356 -15.79 -16.79 -13.09
CA LYS A 356 -14.77 -17.65 -12.52
C LYS A 356 -13.40 -16.95 -12.66
N PRO A 357 -12.61 -16.82 -11.58
CA PRO A 357 -11.26 -16.29 -11.69
C PRO A 357 -10.34 -17.32 -12.37
N ILE A 358 -9.14 -16.88 -12.74
CA ILE A 358 -8.03 -17.77 -13.06
C ILE A 358 -7.83 -18.75 -11.88
N PRO A 359 -7.67 -20.06 -12.14
CA PRO A 359 -7.45 -21.07 -11.10
C PRO A 359 -6.33 -20.74 -10.11
N GLU A 360 -6.53 -21.10 -8.84
CA GLU A 360 -5.59 -20.81 -7.75
C GLU A 360 -4.23 -21.49 -7.92
N ASP A 361 -4.19 -22.67 -8.55
CA ASP A 361 -2.96 -23.40 -8.86
C ASP A 361 -2.05 -22.66 -9.85
N ARG A 362 -2.60 -21.65 -10.52
CA ARG A 362 -1.93 -20.73 -11.44
C ARG A 362 -1.76 -19.31 -10.87
N HIS A 363 -2.12 -19.07 -9.61
CA HIS A 363 -1.83 -17.84 -8.86
C HIS A 363 -0.57 -18.06 -8.02
N LEU A 364 0.56 -17.50 -8.47
CA LEU A 364 1.90 -17.79 -7.95
C LEU A 364 2.52 -16.55 -7.27
N ILE A 365 3.50 -16.79 -6.40
CA ILE A 365 4.31 -15.72 -5.81
C ILE A 365 5.51 -15.46 -6.72
N ALA A 366 5.56 -14.28 -7.33
CA ALA A 366 6.69 -13.84 -8.15
C ALA A 366 7.69 -13.05 -7.30
N ASN A 367 8.99 -13.24 -7.55
CA ASN A 367 10.09 -12.50 -6.91
C ASN A 367 10.08 -12.57 -5.37
N GLY A 368 9.46 -13.61 -4.80
CA GLY A 368 9.34 -13.80 -3.35
C GLY A 368 8.20 -13.03 -2.67
N TYR A 369 7.63 -12.00 -3.29
CA TYR A 369 6.64 -11.15 -2.63
C TYR A 369 5.41 -10.80 -3.49
N ALA A 370 5.51 -10.82 -4.83
CA ALA A 370 4.51 -10.25 -5.72
C ALA A 370 3.43 -11.27 -6.14
N ASN A 371 2.25 -10.78 -6.50
CA ASN A 371 1.23 -11.62 -7.14
C ASN A 371 1.60 -11.91 -8.60
N SER A 372 1.25 -13.10 -9.09
CA SER A 372 1.33 -13.41 -10.51
C SER A 372 0.29 -14.43 -10.95
N TRP A 373 -0.13 -14.38 -12.21
CA TRP A 373 -1.05 -15.36 -12.79
C TRP A 373 -0.52 -15.90 -14.10
N VAL A 374 -0.56 -17.23 -14.24
CA VAL A 374 -0.26 -17.90 -15.50
C VAL A 374 -1.53 -17.95 -16.34
N ILE A 375 -1.56 -17.20 -17.43
CA ILE A 375 -2.69 -17.09 -18.36
C ILE A 375 -2.49 -18.09 -19.51
N MET A 376 -3.52 -18.90 -19.76
CA MET A 376 -3.51 -19.90 -20.82
C MET A 376 -4.50 -19.53 -21.93
N PRO A 377 -4.29 -19.99 -23.18
CA PRO A 377 -5.17 -19.66 -24.30
C PRO A 377 -6.64 -20.09 -24.09
N GLU A 378 -6.88 -21.16 -23.33
CA GLU A 378 -8.23 -21.60 -22.97
C GLU A 378 -9.00 -20.61 -22.08
N ASP A 379 -8.30 -19.80 -21.27
CA ASP A 379 -8.95 -18.82 -20.39
C ASP A 379 -9.60 -17.69 -21.19
N SER A 380 -8.97 -17.30 -22.30
CA SER A 380 -9.50 -16.33 -23.27
C SER A 380 -10.39 -16.99 -24.33
N LYS A 381 -10.61 -18.31 -24.27
CA LYS A 381 -11.30 -19.08 -25.32
C LYS A 381 -10.66 -18.91 -26.71
N GLY A 382 -9.34 -18.75 -26.76
CA GLY A 382 -8.56 -18.59 -27.99
C GLY A 382 -8.59 -17.19 -28.61
N LEU A 383 -9.10 -16.17 -27.90
CA LEU A 383 -9.05 -14.77 -28.35
C LEU A 383 -7.63 -14.21 -28.23
N GLU A 384 -7.25 -13.41 -29.24
CA GLU A 384 -5.96 -12.69 -29.28
C GLU A 384 -5.95 -11.43 -28.41
N ASP A 385 -7.10 -10.76 -28.33
CA ASP A 385 -7.29 -9.53 -27.56
C ASP A 385 -8.40 -9.74 -26.54
N TYR A 386 -8.20 -9.24 -25.31
CA TYR A 386 -9.17 -9.33 -24.22
C TYR A 386 -8.78 -8.40 -23.06
N GLU A 387 -9.65 -8.28 -22.06
CA GLU A 387 -9.37 -7.57 -20.82
C GLU A 387 -9.16 -8.56 -19.67
N ILE A 388 -8.19 -8.29 -18.81
CA ILE A 388 -8.03 -8.93 -17.51
C ILE A 388 -8.46 -7.92 -16.45
N ILE A 389 -9.36 -8.35 -15.57
CA ILE A 389 -9.71 -7.59 -14.37
C ILE A 389 -9.00 -8.24 -13.20
N ILE A 390 -8.15 -7.48 -12.52
CA ILE A 390 -7.53 -7.87 -11.25
C ILE A 390 -8.30 -7.16 -10.15
N GLU A 391 -8.86 -7.90 -9.19
CA GLU A 391 -9.55 -7.30 -8.05
C GLU A 391 -9.21 -7.99 -6.73
N PHE A 392 -9.32 -7.23 -5.65
CA PHE A 392 -9.24 -7.76 -4.30
C PHE A 392 -10.62 -8.25 -3.86
N TRP A 393 -10.86 -9.55 -3.95
CA TRP A 393 -12.16 -10.16 -3.69
C TRP A 393 -12.77 -9.80 -2.32
N PRO A 394 -12.01 -9.72 -1.20
CA PRO A 394 -12.58 -9.27 0.08
C PRO A 394 -13.21 -7.88 0.04
N GLN A 395 -12.71 -6.96 -0.81
CA GLN A 395 -13.30 -5.63 -0.97
C GLN A 395 -14.74 -5.71 -1.49
N ARG A 396 -15.07 -6.73 -2.29
CA ARG A 396 -16.43 -6.96 -2.77
C ARG A 396 -17.41 -7.22 -1.62
N LEU A 397 -17.01 -8.02 -0.63
CA LEU A 397 -17.81 -8.29 0.56
C LEU A 397 -18.05 -7.02 1.37
N PHE A 398 -17.03 -6.17 1.48
CA PHE A 398 -17.16 -4.85 2.10
C PHE A 398 -18.21 -3.99 1.39
N TYR A 399 -18.19 -3.90 0.05
CA TYR A 399 -19.19 -3.12 -0.69
C TYR A 399 -20.62 -3.66 -0.52
N ILE A 400 -20.80 -4.98 -0.50
CA ILE A 400 -22.10 -5.61 -0.24
C ILE A 400 -22.58 -5.29 1.18
N GLY A 401 -21.70 -5.45 2.19
CA GLY A 401 -22.00 -5.14 3.58
C GLY A 401 -22.34 -3.67 3.81
N LEU A 402 -21.60 -2.76 3.18
CA LEU A 402 -21.85 -1.32 3.20
C LEU A 402 -23.23 -0.99 2.63
N THR A 403 -23.59 -1.63 1.51
CA THR A 403 -24.90 -1.45 0.86
C THR A 403 -26.04 -1.89 1.79
N ILE A 404 -25.96 -3.10 2.33
CA ILE A 404 -26.97 -3.65 3.25
C ILE A 404 -27.09 -2.77 4.51
N SER A 405 -25.97 -2.36 5.09
CA SER A 405 -25.94 -1.52 6.30
C SER A 405 -26.58 -0.16 6.04
N THR A 406 -26.31 0.44 4.87
CA THR A 406 -26.89 1.74 4.48
C THR A 406 -28.41 1.63 4.33
N PHE A 407 -28.92 0.63 3.62
CA PHE A 407 -30.37 0.43 3.49
C PHE A 407 -31.05 0.12 4.82
N THR A 408 -30.40 -0.64 5.69
CA THR A 408 -30.91 -0.94 7.03
C THR A 408 -31.00 0.32 7.89
N PHE A 409 -29.94 1.13 7.89
CA PHE A 409 -29.90 2.40 8.61
C PHE A 409 -30.99 3.36 8.12
N LEU A 410 -31.13 3.52 6.80
CA LEU A 410 -32.19 4.34 6.20
C LEU A 410 -33.59 3.81 6.55
N GLY A 411 -33.79 2.49 6.53
CA GLY A 411 -35.05 1.87 6.96
C GLY A 411 -35.40 2.18 8.42
N CYS A 412 -34.42 2.05 9.32
CA CYS A 412 -34.59 2.41 10.74
C CYS A 412 -34.88 3.90 10.93
N LEU A 413 -34.18 4.77 10.20
CA LEU A 413 -34.41 6.22 10.25
C LEU A 413 -35.82 6.58 9.77
N CYS A 414 -36.24 6.02 8.63
CA CYS A 414 -37.59 6.18 8.09
C CYS A 414 -38.64 5.71 9.10
N TYR A 415 -38.43 4.56 9.76
CA TYR A 415 -39.32 4.05 10.80
C TYR A 415 -39.42 5.00 12.01
N LEU A 416 -38.29 5.53 12.49
CA LEU A 416 -38.27 6.49 13.60
C LEU A 416 -38.99 7.80 13.24
N VAL A 417 -38.70 8.35 12.07
CA VAL A 417 -39.34 9.57 11.57
C VAL A 417 -40.85 9.36 11.42
N TYR A 418 -41.25 8.23 10.84
CA TYR A 418 -42.66 7.85 10.74
C TYR A 418 -43.33 7.78 12.13
N GLY A 419 -42.68 7.13 13.10
CA GLY A 419 -43.17 7.05 14.49
C GLY A 419 -43.34 8.42 15.14
N LEU A 420 -42.38 9.34 14.97
CA LEU A 420 -42.44 10.70 15.51
C LEU A 420 -43.55 11.54 14.84
N CYS A 421 -43.70 11.44 13.52
CA CYS A 421 -44.76 12.12 12.78
C CYS A 421 -46.16 11.63 13.22
N MET A 422 -46.32 10.32 13.42
CA MET A 422 -47.57 9.74 13.90
C MET A 422 -47.87 10.13 15.35
N ARG A 423 -46.85 10.23 16.22
CA ARG A 423 -47.00 10.71 17.60
C ARG A 423 -47.45 12.17 17.65
N LYS A 424 -46.89 13.06 16.82
CA LYS A 424 -47.33 14.46 16.70
C LYS A 424 -48.78 14.57 16.23
N LYS A 425 -49.22 13.74 15.27
CA LYS A 425 -50.63 13.69 14.83
C LYS A 425 -51.57 13.27 15.97
N ARG A 426 -51.21 12.23 16.74
CA ARG A 426 -52.02 11.77 17.89
C ARG A 426 -52.13 12.80 19.01
N VAL A 427 -51.07 13.58 19.26
CA VAL A 427 -51.09 14.66 20.27
C VAL A 427 -51.99 15.83 19.83
N LYS A 428 -51.94 16.23 18.54
CA LYS A 428 -52.85 17.26 18.00
C LYS A 428 -54.33 16.85 18.09
N VAL A 429 -54.68 15.60 17.78
CA VAL A 429 -56.07 15.12 17.86
C VAL A 429 -56.60 15.10 19.30
N LYS A 430 -55.74 14.86 20.29
CA LYS A 430 -56.11 14.92 21.72
C LYS A 430 -56.26 16.33 22.29
N GLN A 431 -55.76 17.37 21.63
CA GLN A 431 -55.93 18.77 22.05
C GLN A 431 -57.15 19.46 21.43
N VAL A 432 -57.76 18.86 20.39
CA VAL A 432 -58.93 19.38 19.68
C VAL A 432 -60.25 18.73 20.15
N ARG A 433 -60.16 17.65 20.95
CA ARG A 433 -61.25 17.12 21.77
C ARG A 433 -61.08 17.62 23.19
#